data_AF-A0A7V5TN49-F1
#
_entry.id   AF-A0A7V5TN49-F1
#
_cell.length_a   1.000
_cell.length_b   1.000
_cell.length_c   1.000
_cell.angle_alpha   90.00
_cell.angle_beta   90.00
_cell.angle_gamma   90.00
#
_symmetry.space_group_name_H-M   'P 1'
#
loop_
_entity.id
_entity.type
_entity.pdbx_description
1 polymer ?
#
loop_
_entity_poly.entity_id
_entity_poly.type
_entity_poly.pdbx_seq_one_letter_code
_entity_poly.pdbx_strand_id
1 'polypeptide(L)' 'MIPLRDTIPARRFPIVNTAIIGLNVLVFLFESALPSAQLNRLILAWGLVPAQFW' A
#
# COMPACT_ATOMS: atom_id res chain seq x y z
N MET A 1 15.92 11.36 17.14
CA MET A 1 16.96 10.49 16.57
C MET A 1 18.32 11.03 16.99
N ILE A 2 19.09 10.27 17.77
CA ILE A 2 20.48 10.62 18.09
C ILE A 2 21.32 10.07 16.93
N PRO A 3 22.03 10.91 16.15
CA PRO A 3 22.74 10.43 14.98
C PRO A 3 24.06 9.77 15.43
N LEU A 4 24.04 8.45 15.61
CA LEU A 4 25.25 7.65 15.53
C LEU A 4 25.56 7.53 14.04
N ARG A 5 26.64 8.17 13.62
CA ARG A 5 27.07 8.36 12.23
C ARG A 5 27.05 7.03 11.45
N ASP A 6 25.94 6.76 10.76
CA ASP A 6 25.79 5.61 9.85
C ASP A 6 25.55 6.13 8.43
N THR A 7 26.66 6.39 7.74
CA THR A 7 26.71 6.80 6.33
C THR A 7 27.04 5.64 5.41
N ILE A 8 26.80 4.38 5.81
CA ILE A 8 27.05 3.24 4.93
C ILE A 8 25.97 3.25 3.82
N PRO A 9 26.34 3.50 2.55
CA PRO A 9 25.37 3.47 1.46
C PRO A 9 24.84 2.04 1.30
N ALA A 10 23.52 1.93 1.13
CA ALA A 10 22.87 0.65 0.87
C ALA A 10 23.46 0.01 -0.41
N ARG A 11 24.07 -1.17 -0.27
CA ARG A 11 24.73 -1.89 -1.38
C ARG A 11 23.77 -2.74 -2.21
N ARG A 12 22.51 -2.86 -1.80
CA ARG A 12 21.52 -3.77 -2.38
C ARG A 12 20.31 -2.98 -2.84
N PHE A 13 19.86 -3.23 -4.07
CA PHE A 13 18.65 -2.61 -4.59
C PHE A 13 17.44 -3.09 -3.78
N PRO A 14 16.54 -2.20 -3.31
CA PRO A 14 15.45 -2.54 -2.40
C PRO A 14 14.25 -3.17 -3.14
N ILE A 15 14.47 -4.32 -3.77
CA ILE A 15 13.48 -5.01 -4.63
C ILE A 15 12.12 -5.14 -3.95
N VAL A 16 12.09 -5.57 -2.69
CA VAL A 16 10.85 -5.78 -1.93
C VAL A 16 10.09 -4.46 -1.77
N ASN A 17 10.77 -3.38 -1.38
CA ASN A 17 10.11 -2.08 -1.20
C ASN A 17 9.57 -1.55 -2.52
N THR A 18 10.35 -1.63 -3.59
CA THR A 18 9.92 -1.22 -4.93
C THR A 18 8.72 -2.04 -5.42
N ALA A 19 8.70 -3.35 -5.17
CA ALA A 19 7.59 -4.23 -5.53
C ALA A 19 6.31 -3.89 -4.73
N ILE A 20 6.43 -3.64 -3.42
CA ILE A 20 5.30 -3.23 -2.57
C ILE A 20 4.72 -1.91 -3.07
N ILE A 21 5.57 -0.92 -3.37
CA ILE A 21 5.13 0.37 -3.92
C ILE A 21 4.40 0.15 -5.26
N GLY A 22 4.99 -0.63 -6.17
CA GLY A 22 4.37 -0.93 -7.46
C GLY A 22 3.00 -1.60 -7.31
N LEU A 23 2.87 -2.56 -6.40
CA LEU A 23 1.60 -3.24 -6.14
C LEU A 23 0.53 -2.29 -5.60
N ASN A 24 0.88 -1.42 -4.65
CA ASN A 24 -0.05 -0.41 -4.12
C ASN A 24 -0.52 0.56 -5.22
N VAL A 25 0.39 1.00 -6.09
CA VAL A 25 0.03 1.87 -7.23
C VAL A 25 -0.93 1.14 -8.18
N LEU A 26 -0.67 -0.13 -8.50
CA LEU A 26 -1.56 -0.91 -9.37
C LEU A 26 -2.96 -1.07 -8.77
N VAL A 27 -3.06 -1.36 -7.47
CA VAL A 27 -4.35 -1.46 -6.76
C VAL A 27 -5.08 -0.12 -6.82
N PHE A 28 -4.40 0.99 -6.53
CA PHE A 28 -5.00 2.32 -6.57
C PHE A 28 -5.52 2.69 -7.96
N LEU A 29 -4.75 2.39 -9.02
CA LEU A 29 -5.19 2.64 -10.39
C LEU A 29 -6.44 1.81 -10.74
N PHE A 30 -6.47 0.54 -10.32
CA PHE A 30 -7.64 -0.32 -10.51
C PHE A 30 -8.88 0.24 -9.78
N GLU A 31 -8.75 0.62 -8.51
CA GLU A 31 -9.83 1.24 -7.74
C GLU A 31 -10.33 2.54 -8.37
N SER A 32 -9.41 3.39 -8.86
CA SER A 32 -9.74 4.67 -9.50
C SER A 32 -10.49 4.52 -10.83
N ALA A 33 -10.28 3.39 -11.53
CA ALA A 33 -10.97 3.08 -12.77
C ALA A 33 -12.37 2.50 -12.56
N LEU A 34 -12.72 2.09 -11.32
CA LEU A 34 -14.02 1.50 -11.02
C LEU A 34 -15.11 2.56 -10.80
N PRO A 35 -16.32 2.32 -11.33
CA PRO A 35 -17.52 3.06 -10.94
C PRO A 35 -17.79 2.97 -9.43
N SER A 36 -18.38 4.02 -8.87
CA SER A 36 -18.60 4.20 -7.43
C SER A 36 -19.32 3.01 -6.76
N ALA A 37 -20.29 2.41 -7.45
CA ALA A 37 -21.02 1.24 -6.95
C ALA A 37 -20.13 -0.02 -6.84
N GLN A 38 -19.18 -0.18 -7.74
CA GLN A 38 -18.25 -1.32 -7.77
C GLN A 38 -17.13 -1.12 -6.77
N LEU A 39 -16.62 0.12 -6.65
CA LEU A 39 -15.66 0.50 -5.61
C LEU A 39 -16.24 0.24 -4.22
N ASN A 40 -17.48 0.64 -3.94
CA ASN A 40 -18.10 0.41 -2.64
C ASN A 40 -18.22 -1.09 -2.31
N ARG A 41 -18.56 -1.93 -3.31
CA ARG A 41 -18.57 -3.38 -3.13
C ARG A 41 -17.19 -3.96 -2.85
N LEU A 42 -16.15 -3.46 -3.52
CA LEU A 42 -14.77 -3.88 -3.27
C LEU A 42 -14.36 -3.53 -1.85
N ILE A 43 -14.60 -2.29 -1.41
CA ILE A 43 -14.28 -1.83 -0.05
C ILE A 43 -15.06 -2.63 1.00
N LEU A 44 -16.34 -2.93 0.78
CA LEU A 44 -17.11 -3.72 1.73
C LEU A 44 -16.66 -5.19 1.78
N ALA A 45 -16.13 -5.74 0.68
CA ALA A 45 -15.67 -7.12 0.63
C ALA A 45 -14.25 -7.32 1.18
N TRP A 46 -13.34 -6.37 0.92
CA TRP A 46 -11.90 -6.50 1.22
C TRP A 46 -11.40 -5.48 2.24
N GLY A 47 -12.17 -4.42 2.51
CA GLY A 47 -11.81 -3.37 3.45
C GLY A 47 -12.02 -3.80 4.89
N LEU A 48 -11.12 -3.34 5.75
CA LEU A 48 -11.23 -3.51 7.19
C LEU A 48 -12.18 -2.44 7.75
N VAL A 49 -13.49 -2.71 7.76
CA VAL A 49 -14.48 -1.83 8.39
C VAL A 49 -14.47 -2.07 9.92
N PRO A 50 -14.21 -1.08 10.79
CA PRO A 50 -14.15 -1.32 12.24
C PRO A 50 -15.48 -1.74 12.87
N ALA A 51 -16.60 -1.26 12.32
CA ALA A 51 -17.95 -1.53 12.84
C ALA A 51 -18.42 -2.99 12.72
N GLN A 52 -17.66 -3.87 12.05
CA GLN A 52 -17.89 -5.33 12.00
C GLN A 52 -17.00 -6.10 12.99
N PHE A 53 -16.09 -5.43 13.69
CA PHE A 53 -15.15 -6.06 14.63
C PHE A 53 -15.33 -5.60 16.10
N TRP A 54 -16.18 -4.59 16.34
CA TRP A 54 -16.57 -4.05 17.64
C TRP A 54 -18.09 -4.09 17.80
#